data_AF-A0A662T0B9-F1
#
_entry.id   AF-A0A662T0B9-F1
#
_cell.length_a   1.000
_cell.length_b   1.000
_cell.length_c   1.000
_cell.angle_alpha   90.00
_cell.angle_beta   90.00
_cell.angle_gamma   90.00
#
_symmetry.space_group_name_H-M   'P 1'
#
loop_
_entity.id
_entity.type
_entity.pdbx_description
1 polymer ?
#
loop_
_entity_poly.entity_id
_entity_poly.type
_entity_poly.pdbx_seq_one_letter_code
_entity_poly.pdbx_strand_id
1 'polypeptide(L)'
;MVCVPMDHGVTSGPIRGLVKVHEAIRKAEEGGATAVVVHKGVLKTMPFTPRLGLIVHASASTSVGPSPNWKAKVASVLEALKLGADGVSVHVNLGAEREPEMLMKLAAIAEECDALGVPLLAMMYP
;
A
#
# COMPACT_ATOMS: atom_id res chain seq x y z
N MET A 1 -11.63 5.80 -12.33
CA MET A 1 -11.16 5.42 -10.98
C MET A 1 -10.49 6.65 -10.36
N VAL A 2 -10.91 7.04 -9.17
CA VAL A 2 -10.23 8.06 -8.36
C VAL A 2 -9.65 7.34 -7.16
N CYS A 3 -8.33 7.17 -7.13
CA CYS A 3 -7.64 6.48 -6.05
C CYS A 3 -6.87 7.47 -5.19
N VAL A 4 -7.04 7.39 -3.88
CA VAL A 4 -6.35 8.27 -2.92
C VAL A 4 -5.29 7.47 -2.17
N PRO A 5 -3.99 7.68 -2.44
CA PRO A 5 -2.93 7.04 -1.68
C PRO A 5 -2.81 7.65 -0.28
N MET A 6 -2.76 6.79 0.73
CA MET A 6 -2.71 7.13 2.16
C MET A 6 -1.64 6.32 2.92
N ASP A 7 -0.68 5.74 2.21
CA ASP A 7 0.41 4.90 2.72
C ASP A 7 1.59 5.70 3.31
N HIS A 8 1.71 6.98 2.94
CA HIS A 8 2.85 7.83 3.31
C HIS A 8 3.14 7.92 4.82
N GLY A 9 2.14 7.69 5.68
CA GLY A 9 2.32 7.76 7.14
C GLY A 9 3.39 6.80 7.68
N VAL A 10 3.62 5.66 7.01
CA VAL A 10 4.70 4.75 7.38
C VAL A 10 6.06 5.31 6.96
N THR A 11 6.16 5.90 5.77
CA THR A 11 7.44 6.41 5.25
C THR A 11 7.87 7.69 5.96
N SER A 12 6.97 8.65 6.11
CA SER A 12 7.30 10.00 6.58
C SER A 12 6.93 10.26 8.04
N GLY A 13 6.36 9.26 8.72
CA GLY A 13 5.81 9.44 10.07
C GLY A 13 4.45 10.14 10.07
N PRO A 14 4.01 10.70 11.21
CA PRO A 14 2.71 11.35 11.33
C PRO A 14 2.55 12.52 10.36
N ILE A 15 1.74 12.34 9.31
CA ILE A 15 1.40 13.38 8.33
C ILE A 15 0.07 14.02 8.70
N ARG A 16 0.01 15.36 8.67
CA ARG A 16 -1.24 16.11 8.83
C ARG A 16 -2.29 15.60 7.84
N GLY A 17 -3.46 15.23 8.36
CA GLY A 17 -4.55 14.64 7.57
C GLY A 17 -4.57 13.10 7.60
N LEU A 18 -3.43 12.43 7.81
CA LEU A 18 -3.36 10.97 7.95
C LEU A 18 -3.19 10.48 9.40
N VAL A 19 -2.94 11.39 10.35
CA VAL A 19 -2.93 11.07 11.79
C VAL A 19 -4.19 10.32 12.22
N LYS A 20 -5.33 10.66 11.62
CA LYS A 20 -6.63 9.98 11.80
C LYS A 20 -7.07 9.31 10.51
N VAL A 21 -6.30 8.33 10.05
CA VAL A 21 -6.48 7.70 8.73
C VAL A 21 -7.91 7.18 8.48
N HIS A 22 -8.60 6.65 9.49
CA HIS A 22 -9.98 6.18 9.33
C HIS A 22 -10.97 7.31 9.02
N GLU A 23 -10.78 8.50 9.61
CA GLU A 23 -11.57 9.70 9.27
C GLU A 23 -11.22 10.18 7.86
N ALA A 24 -9.95 10.10 7.45
CA ALA A 24 -9.50 10.48 6.12
C ALA A 24 -10.10 9.58 5.02
N ILE A 25 -10.16 8.26 5.25
CA ILE A 25 -10.79 7.30 4.35
C ILE A 25 -12.27 7.62 4.16
N ARG A 26 -12.99 7.89 5.26
CA ARG A 26 -14.41 8.27 5.19
C ARG A 26 -14.62 9.55 4.38
N LYS A 27 -13.78 10.57 4.60
CA LYS A 27 -13.84 11.82 3.82
C LYS A 27 -13.53 11.60 2.34
N ALA A 28 -12.56 10.73 2.02
CA ALA A 28 -12.26 10.38 0.64
C ALA A 28 -13.46 9.67 -0.01
N GLU A 29 -14.09 8.74 0.69
CA GLU A 29 -15.31 8.05 0.26
C GLU A 29 -16.47 9.03 0.01
N GLU A 30 -16.74 9.93 0.95
CA GLU A 30 -17.74 11.00 0.83
C GLU A 30 -17.44 11.98 -0.32
N GLY A 31 -16.14 12.20 -0.59
CA GLY A 31 -15.66 13.02 -1.70
C GLY A 31 -15.69 12.32 -3.07
N GLY A 32 -16.16 11.06 -3.15
CA GLY A 32 -16.29 10.31 -4.39
C GLY A 32 -15.04 9.54 -4.83
N ALA A 33 -14.07 9.33 -3.92
CA ALA A 33 -12.97 8.41 -4.19
C ALA A 33 -13.51 6.99 -4.37
N THR A 34 -12.98 6.29 -5.37
CA THR A 34 -13.39 4.91 -5.70
C THR A 34 -12.47 3.87 -5.06
N ALA A 35 -11.28 4.27 -4.61
CA ALA A 35 -10.34 3.39 -3.92
C ALA A 35 -9.35 4.16 -3.03
N VAL A 36 -8.75 3.47 -2.06
CA VAL A 36 -7.62 3.98 -1.26
C VAL A 36 -6.47 2.98 -1.25
N VAL A 37 -5.23 3.50 -1.16
CA VAL A 37 -4.03 2.69 -0.90
C VAL A 37 -3.61 2.91 0.54
N VAL A 38 -3.52 1.85 1.33
CA VAL A 38 -3.19 1.90 2.75
C VAL A 38 -2.35 0.71 3.18
N HIS A 39 -1.66 0.80 4.32
CA HIS A 39 -0.99 -0.36 4.89
C HIS A 39 -1.97 -1.28 5.62
N LYS A 40 -1.64 -2.58 5.66
CA LYS A 40 -2.42 -3.65 6.32
C LYS A 40 -2.88 -3.32 7.75
N GLY A 41 -2.09 -2.54 8.50
CA GLY A 41 -2.43 -2.11 9.85
C GLY A 41 -3.72 -1.29 9.91
N VAL A 42 -3.95 -0.45 8.89
CA VAL A 42 -5.17 0.38 8.77
C VAL A 42 -6.40 -0.49 8.57
N LEU A 43 -6.31 -1.56 7.78
CA LEU A 43 -7.42 -2.50 7.62
C LEU A 43 -7.69 -3.27 8.93
N LYS A 44 -6.64 -3.72 9.62
CA LYS A 44 -6.76 -4.46 10.90
C LYS A 44 -7.49 -3.66 11.99
N THR A 45 -7.36 -2.34 11.99
CA THR A 45 -7.99 -1.47 13.00
C THR A 45 -9.21 -0.72 12.47
N MET A 46 -9.68 -1.02 11.26
CA MET A 46 -10.79 -0.30 10.64
C MET A 46 -12.09 -0.52 11.43
N PRO A 47 -12.74 0.54 11.95
CA PRO A 47 -13.93 0.39 12.78
C PRO A 47 -15.24 0.30 11.98
N PHE A 48 -15.15 0.26 10.65
CA PHE A 48 -16.28 0.19 9.73
C PHE A 48 -15.89 -0.51 8.43
N THR A 49 -16.86 -0.88 7.60
CA THR A 49 -16.63 -1.40 6.25
C THR A 49 -16.73 -0.26 5.24
N PRO A 50 -15.64 0.15 4.56
CA PRO A 50 -15.67 1.19 3.54
C PRO A 50 -16.45 0.76 2.30
N ARG A 51 -17.08 1.70 1.57
CA ARG A 51 -17.77 1.42 0.29
C ARG A 51 -16.91 1.71 -0.94
N LEU A 52 -15.59 1.82 -0.75
CA LEU A 52 -14.59 2.03 -1.80
C LEU A 52 -13.61 0.85 -1.84
N GLY A 53 -12.89 0.72 -2.94
CA GLY A 53 -11.88 -0.33 -3.10
C GLY A 53 -10.70 -0.18 -2.13
N LEU A 54 -10.26 -1.28 -1.54
CA LEU A 54 -9.17 -1.32 -0.57
C LEU A 54 -7.92 -1.95 -1.20
N ILE A 55 -6.87 -1.15 -1.39
CA ILE A 55 -5.60 -1.62 -1.94
C ILE A 55 -4.56 -1.62 -0.82
N VAL A 56 -3.99 -2.79 -0.51
CA VAL A 56 -2.96 -2.92 0.53
C VAL A 56 -1.58 -2.64 -0.04
N HIS A 57 -0.88 -1.63 0.51
CA HIS A 57 0.51 -1.37 0.20
C HIS A 57 1.44 -2.36 0.89
N ALA A 58 2.05 -3.25 0.11
CA ALA A 58 2.92 -4.33 0.56
C ALA A 58 4.39 -3.92 0.66
N SER A 59 4.73 -2.67 0.35
CA SER A 59 6.10 -2.15 0.40
C SER A 59 6.25 -1.05 1.44
N ALA A 60 7.35 -1.01 2.18
CA ALA A 60 7.61 0.11 3.09
C ALA A 60 9.11 0.37 3.28
N SER A 61 9.42 1.61 3.58
CA SER A 61 10.69 2.09 4.14
C SER A 61 10.35 3.28 5.04
N THR A 62 11.28 3.75 5.86
CA THR A 62 11.10 4.99 6.63
C THR A 62 12.15 6.01 6.21
N SER A 63 11.82 7.30 6.25
CA SER A 63 12.74 8.39 5.92
C SER A 63 13.89 8.54 6.93
N VAL A 64 13.73 7.99 8.14
CA VAL A 64 14.70 8.04 9.23
C VAL A 64 15.58 6.79 9.32
N GLY A 65 15.27 5.74 8.54
CA GLY A 65 16.06 4.51 8.50
C GLY A 65 17.35 4.67 7.69
N PRO A 66 18.32 3.77 7.85
CA PRO A 66 19.60 3.83 7.13
C PRO A 66 19.47 3.55 5.61
N SER A 67 18.33 2.99 5.18
CA SER A 67 18.07 2.66 3.76
C SER A 67 16.68 3.17 3.34
N PRO A 68 16.46 4.51 3.27
CA PRO A 68 15.14 5.09 3.04
C PRO A 68 14.58 4.79 1.64
N ASN A 69 15.45 4.47 0.68
CA ASN A 69 15.06 4.10 -0.68
C ASN A 69 14.82 2.59 -0.86
N TRP A 70 15.15 1.76 0.13
CA TRP A 70 14.89 0.32 0.08
C TRP A 70 13.48 0.01 0.56
N LYS A 71 12.55 -0.15 -0.38
CA LYS A 71 11.14 -0.48 -0.11
C LYS A 71 10.99 -1.97 0.20
N ALA A 72 11.17 -2.36 1.45
CA ALA A 72 11.07 -3.75 1.91
C ALA A 72 9.64 -4.32 1.79
N LYS A 73 9.50 -5.65 1.68
CA LYS A 73 8.19 -6.34 1.71
C LYS A 73 7.64 -6.36 3.14
N VAL A 74 6.44 -5.83 3.34
CA VAL A 74 5.79 -5.76 4.67
C VAL A 74 4.40 -6.40 4.73
N ALA A 75 3.87 -6.88 3.60
CA ALA A 75 2.64 -7.66 3.53
C ALA A 75 2.75 -8.74 2.43
N SER A 76 1.96 -9.81 2.54
CA SER A 76 1.72 -10.78 1.46
C SER A 76 0.36 -10.56 0.82
N VAL A 77 0.14 -11.12 -0.38
CA VAL A 77 -1.16 -11.05 -1.06
C VAL A 77 -2.22 -11.79 -0.25
N LEU A 78 -1.88 -12.97 0.28
CA LEU A 78 -2.79 -13.72 1.14
C LEU A 78 -3.18 -12.97 2.43
N GLU A 79 -2.25 -12.23 3.05
CA GLU A 79 -2.57 -11.41 4.22
C GLU A 79 -3.52 -10.26 3.84
N ALA A 80 -3.30 -9.62 2.69
CA ALA A 80 -4.19 -8.57 2.20
C ALA A 80 -5.61 -9.09 1.96
N LEU A 81 -5.76 -10.22 1.27
CA LEU A 81 -7.06 -10.84 1.01
C LEU A 81 -7.82 -11.20 2.29
N LYS A 82 -7.12 -11.76 3.29
CA LYS A 82 -7.72 -12.08 4.60
C LYS A 82 -8.26 -10.85 5.33
N LEU A 83 -7.77 -9.67 5.00
CA LEU A 83 -8.22 -8.40 5.56
C LEU A 83 -9.32 -7.73 4.71
N GLY A 84 -9.79 -8.39 3.65
CA GLY A 84 -10.81 -7.86 2.75
C GLY A 84 -10.28 -6.84 1.75
N ALA A 85 -8.99 -6.90 1.40
CA ALA A 85 -8.44 -6.05 0.33
C ALA A 85 -8.94 -6.51 -1.04
N ASP A 86 -9.22 -5.54 -1.92
CA ASP A 86 -9.59 -5.74 -3.32
C ASP A 86 -8.36 -5.78 -4.25
N GLY A 87 -7.19 -5.41 -3.73
CA GLY A 87 -5.95 -5.40 -4.48
C GLY A 87 -4.72 -5.20 -3.60
N VAL A 88 -3.55 -5.31 -4.22
CA VAL A 88 -2.25 -5.10 -3.57
C VAL A 88 -1.46 -4.08 -4.36
N SER A 89 -0.67 -3.24 -3.68
CA SER A 89 0.31 -2.39 -4.35
C SER A 89 1.73 -2.62 -3.84
N VAL A 90 2.69 -2.40 -4.73
CA VAL A 90 4.13 -2.51 -4.46
C VAL A 90 4.84 -1.26 -4.92
N HIS A 91 5.97 -0.95 -4.29
CA HIS A 91 6.81 0.20 -4.64
C HIS A 91 8.18 -0.29 -5.09
N VAL A 92 8.67 0.23 -6.22
CA VAL A 92 10.06 0.06 -6.67
C VAL A 92 10.65 1.45 -6.93
N ASN A 93 11.75 1.75 -6.25
CA ASN A 93 12.60 2.89 -6.59
C ASN A 93 13.65 2.41 -7.59
N LEU A 94 13.50 2.81 -8.84
CA LEU A 94 14.45 2.54 -9.92
C LEU A 94 15.73 3.35 -9.66
N GLY A 95 16.88 2.81 -10.05
CA GLY A 95 18.20 3.40 -9.82
C GLY A 95 18.70 3.37 -8.36
N ALA A 96 17.89 2.92 -7.40
CA ALA A 96 18.33 2.77 -6.02
C ALA A 96 19.34 1.61 -5.88
N GLU A 97 20.23 1.70 -4.88
CA GLU A 97 21.26 0.69 -4.59
C GLU A 97 20.69 -0.75 -4.53
N ARG A 98 19.48 -0.91 -4.00
CA ARG A 98 18.79 -2.20 -3.84
C ARG A 98 17.62 -2.39 -4.82
N GLU A 99 17.66 -1.74 -5.98
CA GLU A 99 16.68 -1.93 -7.06
C GLU A 99 16.49 -3.42 -7.43
N PRO A 100 17.55 -4.24 -7.63
CA PRO A 100 17.37 -5.64 -8.03
C PRO A 100 16.50 -6.44 -7.05
N GLU A 101 16.62 -6.16 -5.75
CA GLU A 101 15.80 -6.82 -4.74
C GLU A 101 14.34 -6.36 -4.74
N MET A 102 14.11 -5.07 -5.02
CA MET A 102 12.76 -4.55 -5.16
C MET A 102 12.06 -5.11 -6.41
N LEU A 103 12.82 -5.35 -7.49
CA LEU A 103 12.33 -6.04 -8.69
C LEU A 103 12.03 -7.52 -8.42
N MET A 104 12.91 -8.24 -7.70
CA MET A 104 12.62 -9.62 -7.28
C MET A 104 11.36 -9.71 -6.40
N LYS A 105 11.20 -8.77 -5.46
CA LYS A 105 9.98 -8.65 -4.66
C LYS A 105 8.74 -8.39 -5.53
N LEU A 106 8.83 -7.49 -6.51
CA LEU A 106 7.74 -7.22 -7.46
C LEU A 106 7.36 -8.50 -8.21
N ALA A 107 8.33 -9.24 -8.75
CA ALA A 107 8.08 -10.50 -9.47
C ALA A 107 7.35 -11.52 -8.58
N ALA A 108 7.83 -11.75 -7.36
CA ALA A 108 7.21 -12.69 -6.43
C ALA A 108 5.77 -12.30 -6.02
N ILE A 109 5.50 -11.01 -5.84
CA ILE A 109 4.14 -10.54 -5.53
C ILE A 109 3.23 -10.61 -6.77
N ALA A 110 3.74 -10.33 -7.96
CA ALA A 110 2.99 -10.47 -9.21
C ALA A 110 2.55 -11.93 -9.42
N GLU A 111 3.46 -12.89 -9.24
CA GLU A 111 3.12 -14.32 -9.32
C GLU A 111 2.06 -14.73 -8.29
N GLU A 112 2.17 -14.26 -7.04
CA GLU A 112 1.18 -14.52 -5.98
C GLU A 112 -0.19 -13.89 -6.31
N CYS A 113 -0.19 -12.68 -6.90
CA CYS A 113 -1.40 -12.01 -7.37
C CYS A 113 -2.08 -12.76 -8.52
N ASP A 114 -1.32 -13.17 -9.54
CA ASP A 114 -1.85 -13.92 -10.69
C ASP A 114 -2.45 -15.27 -10.26
N ALA A 115 -1.76 -15.99 -9.36
CA ALA A 115 -2.23 -17.26 -8.83
C ALA A 115 -3.55 -17.16 -8.04
N LEU A 116 -3.80 -16.00 -7.41
CA LEU A 116 -4.96 -15.76 -6.56
C LEU A 116 -6.03 -14.88 -7.25
N GLY A 117 -5.80 -14.43 -8.50
CA GLY A 117 -6.70 -13.55 -9.23
C GLY A 117 -6.84 -12.15 -8.64
N VAL A 118 -5.76 -11.61 -8.05
CA VAL A 118 -5.76 -10.33 -7.32
C VAL A 118 -5.16 -9.21 -8.18
N PRO A 119 -5.84 -8.07 -8.35
CA PRO A 119 -5.25 -6.90 -8.99
C PRO A 119 -3.98 -6.40 -8.30
N LEU A 120 -2.92 -6.18 -9.08
CA LEU A 120 -1.66 -5.60 -8.62
C LEU A 120 -1.46 -4.18 -9.16
N LEU A 121 -1.16 -3.24 -8.27
CA LEU A 121 -0.73 -1.88 -8.58
C LEU A 121 0.79 -1.73 -8.34
N ALA A 122 1.57 -1.64 -9.42
CA ALA A 122 2.99 -1.32 -9.32
C ALA A 122 3.23 0.19 -9.31
N MET A 123 3.85 0.70 -8.24
CA MET A 123 4.25 2.09 -8.10
C MET A 123 5.76 2.21 -8.37
N MET A 124 6.11 2.73 -9.54
CA MET A 124 7.47 2.78 -10.06
C MET A 124 7.97 4.23 -10.06
N TYR A 125 9.04 4.50 -9.32
CA TYR A 125 9.62 5.84 -9.18
C TYR A 125 11.08 5.84 -9.64
N PRO A 126 11.51 6.81 -10.49
CA PRO A 126 12.90 6.96 -10.90
C PRO A 126 13.78 7.60 -9.82
#